data_AF-A0A926I804-F1
#
_entry.id   AF-A0A926I804-F1
#
_cell.length_a   1.000
_cell.length_b   1.000
_cell.length_c   1.000
_cell.angle_alpha   90.00
_cell.angle_beta   90.00
_cell.angle_gamma   90.00
#
_symmetry.space_group_name_H-M   'P 1'
#
loop_
_entity.id
_entity.type
_entity.pdbx_description
1 polymer ?
#
loop_
_entity_poly.entity_id
_entity_poly.type
_entity_poly.pdbx_seq_one_letter_code
_entity_poly.pdbx_strand_id
1 'polypeptide(L)' 'MCLDQLPLAMSYVPMQRWEDLYAPSVALERGTLFAKLDLPFIGKEAVQNGR' A
#
# COMPACT_ATOMS: atom_id res chain seq x y z
N MET A 1 8.56 -25.35 -22.33
CA MET A 1 7.76 -24.48 -21.44
C MET A 1 7.59 -23.15 -22.13
N CYS A 2 6.37 -22.60 -22.18
CA CYS A 2 6.10 -21.31 -22.81
C CYS A 2 6.27 -20.20 -21.77
N LEU A 3 7.07 -19.18 -22.06
CA LEU A 3 7.40 -18.10 -21.11
C LEU A 3 6.19 -17.19 -20.81
N ASP A 4 5.20 -17.18 -21.68
CA ASP A 4 3.99 -16.35 -21.58
C ASP A 4 3.04 -16.76 -20.44
N GLN A 5 3.33 -17.89 -19.79
CA GLN A 5 2.56 -18.41 -18.64
C GLN A 5 3.19 -18.06 -17.29
N LEU A 6 4.33 -17.37 -17.28
CA LEU A 6 5.02 -16.98 -16.05
C LEU A 6 4.65 -15.56 -15.62
N PRO A 7 4.60 -15.26 -14.31
CA PRO A 7 4.38 -13.91 -13.83
C PRO A 7 5.51 -12.97 -14.29
N LEU A 8 5.16 -11.75 -14.72
CA LEU A 8 6.12 -10.76 -15.21
C LEU A 8 7.18 -10.36 -14.17
N ALA A 9 6.83 -10.42 -12.89
CA ALA A 9 7.72 -10.16 -11.77
C ALA A 9 7.26 -10.91 -10.52
N MET A 10 8.22 -11.19 -9.62
CA MET A 10 7.95 -11.69 -8.27
C MET A 10 8.62 -10.75 -7.27
N SER A 11 7.92 -10.41 -6.19
CA SER A 11 8.48 -9.64 -5.07
C SER A 11 8.44 -10.46 -3.79
N TYR A 12 9.46 -10.27 -2.95
CA TYR A 12 9.46 -10.80 -1.59
C TYR A 12 8.91 -9.72 -0.66
N VAL A 13 7.73 -9.97 -0.09
CA VAL A 13 7.08 -9.04 0.84
C VAL A 13 7.09 -9.66 2.23
N PRO A 14 7.56 -8.96 3.27
CA PRO A 14 7.52 -9.48 4.63
C PRO A 14 6.06 -9.66 5.08
N MET A 15 5.81 -10.70 5.89
CA MET A 15 4.51 -10.87 6.53
C MET A 15 4.23 -9.69 7.47
N GLN A 16 3.17 -8.94 7.17
CA GLN A 16 2.75 -7.83 8.02
C GLN A 16 2.17 -8.35 9.33
N ARG A 17 2.75 -7.91 10.44
CA ARG A 17 2.20 -8.16 11.78
C ARG A 17 1.01 -7.24 12.04
N TRP A 18 0.01 -7.79 12.72
CA TRP A 18 -1.14 -7.00 13.18
C TRP A 18 -0.70 -6.21 14.41
N GLU A 19 -0.96 -4.91 14.38
CA GLU A 19 -0.62 -3.99 15.47
C GLU A 19 -1.88 -3.19 15.83
N ASP A 20 -1.76 -1.89 16.08
CA ASP A 20 -2.88 -1.02 16.44
C ASP A 20 -3.90 -0.95 15.30
N LEU A 21 -5.10 -1.47 15.59
CA LEU A 21 -6.23 -1.44 14.68
C LEU A 21 -7.22 -0.36 15.09
N TYR A 22 -7.86 0.23 14.09
CA TYR A 22 -9.03 1.06 14.33
C TYR A 22 -10.27 0.22 14.64
N ALA A 23 -11.23 0.84 15.32
CA ALA A 23 -12.60 0.32 15.37
C ALA A 23 -13.20 0.30 13.95
N PRO A 24 -14.13 -0.63 13.64
CA PRO A 24 -14.62 -0.82 12.27
C PRO A 24 -15.17 0.45 11.59
N SER A 25 -15.89 1.30 12.32
CA SER A 25 -16.43 2.56 11.79
C SER A 25 -15.33 3.54 11.38
N VAL A 26 -14.30 3.68 12.21
CA VAL A 26 -13.14 4.53 11.95
C VAL A 26 -12.29 3.97 10.80
N ALA A 27 -12.09 2.65 10.77
CA ALA A 27 -11.36 1.99 9.69
C ALA A 27 -12.01 2.23 8.32
N LEU A 28 -13.35 2.17 8.26
CA LEU A 28 -14.11 2.46 7.05
C LEU A 28 -13.94 3.91 6.60
N GLU A 29 -13.97 4.86 7.53
CA GLU A 29 -13.75 6.29 7.25
C GLU A 29 -12.32 6.57 6.75
N ARG A 30 -11.31 5.94 7.36
CA ARG A 30 -9.88 6.12 7.00
C ARG A 30 -9.45 5.33 5.77
N GLY A 31 -10.21 4.32 5.35
CA GLY A 31 -9.86 3.43 4.25
C GLY A 31 -8.77 2.41 4.58
N THR A 32 -8.42 2.25 5.85
CA THR A 32 -7.47 1.25 6.35
C THR A 32 -7.85 0.79 7.76
N LEU A 33 -7.72 -0.51 8.04
CA LEU A 33 -7.88 -1.04 9.40
C LEU A 33 -6.66 -0.75 10.28
N PHE A 34 -5.48 -0.64 9.66
CA PHE A 34 -4.21 -0.51 10.36
C PHE A 34 -3.88 0.97 10.56
N ALA A 35 -3.86 1.43 11.82
CA ALA A 35 -3.61 2.83 12.14
C ALA A 35 -2.25 3.33 11.63
N LYS A 36 -1.23 2.47 11.60
CA LYS A 36 0.10 2.81 11.06
C LYS A 36 0.15 3.08 9.57
N LEU A 37 -0.87 2.65 8.81
CA LEU A 37 -0.96 2.91 7.37
C LEU A 37 -1.73 4.19 7.04
N ASP A 38 -2.37 4.82 8.04
CA ASP A 38 -3.06 6.12 7.91
C ASP A 38 -2.03 7.26 8.00
N LEU A 39 -1.28 7.44 6.92
CA LEU A 39 -0.19 8.41 6.82
C LEU A 39 -0.66 9.66 6.05
N PRO A 40 -0.17 10.86 6.41
CA PRO A 40 -0.54 12.08 5.69
C PRO A 40 -0.14 11.99 4.22
N PHE A 41 -1.01 12.47 3.34
CA PHE A 41 -0.68 12.57 1.92
C PHE A 41 0.30 13.73 1.71
N ILE A 42 1.58 13.40 1.46
CA ILE A 42 2.65 14.40 1.25
C ILE A 42 2.69 14.91 -0.20
N GLY A 43 1.91 14.31 -1.12
CA GLY A 43 1.63 14.86 -2.44
C GLY A 43 2.87 15.39 -3.20
N LYS A 44 3.89 14.54 -3.39
CA LYS A 44 4.97 14.88 -4.33
C LYS A 44 4.57 14.43 -5.73
N GLU A 45 4.70 15.32 -6.70
CA GLU A 45 4.50 14.98 -8.11
C GLU A 45 5.43 13.81 -8.48
N ALA A 46 4.91 12.80 -9.19
CA ALA A 46 5.71 11.68 -9.66
C ALA A 46 6.78 12.10 -10.70
N VAL A 47 6.54 13.25 -11.35
CA VAL A 47 7.48 13.91 -12.26
C VAL A 47 7.44 15.40 -11.91
N GLN A 48 8.58 15.99 -11.60
CA GLN A 48 8.65 17.45 -11.49
C GLN A 48 8.34 18.02 -12.87
N ASN A 49 7.33 18.88 -12.98
CA ASN A 49 7.08 19.62 -14.22
C ASN A 49 8.40 20.26 -14.69
N GLY A 50 8.94 19.73 -15.80
CA GLY A 50 10.14 20.25 -16.44
C GLY A 50 9.86 21.67 -16.90
N ARG A 51 10.29 22.65 -16.11
CA ARG A 51 10.31 24.05 -16.47
C ARG A 51 11.72 24.45 -16.87
#